data_AF-A0A416UVU1-F1
#
_entry.id   AF-A0A416UVU1-F1
#
_cell.length_a   1.000
_cell.length_b   1.000
_cell.length_c   1.000
_cell.angle_alpha   90.00
_cell.angle_beta   90.00
_cell.angle_gamma   90.00
#
_symmetry.space_group_name_H-M   'P 1'
#
loop_
_entity.id
_entity.type
_entity.pdbx_description
1 polymer ?
#
loop_
_entity_poly.entity_id
_entity_poly.type
_entity_poly.pdbx_seq_one_letter_code
_entity_poly.pdbx_strand_id
1 'polypeptide(L)' 'MNYTDAFKDLFDTYTTRASLNAVKTTNMGSMFRLTYAISLKSGADQKKSLDALRCRNGDLEISLLNDSTAVTEL' A
#
# COMPACT_ATOMS: atom_id res chain seq x y z
N MET A 1 12.67 -1.90 -13.72
CA MET A 1 11.23 -2.25 -13.64
C MET A 1 10.64 -1.55 -12.44
N ASN A 2 9.75 -0.59 -12.66
CA ASN A 2 9.26 0.32 -11.62
C ASN A 2 8.06 -0.29 -10.90
N TYR A 3 8.30 -1.01 -9.80
CA TYR A 3 7.23 -1.54 -8.92
C TYR A 3 6.29 -0.46 -8.39
N THR A 4 6.74 0.79 -8.38
CA THR A 4 5.98 1.98 -7.98
C THR A 4 4.84 2.31 -8.94
N ASP A 5 4.96 1.97 -10.23
CA ASP A 5 3.94 2.34 -11.23
C ASP A 5 2.80 1.32 -11.29
N ALA A 6 3.08 0.06 -10.97
CA ALA A 6 2.10 -1.03 -11.01
C ALA A 6 0.88 -0.80 -10.10
N PHE A 7 1.06 -0.05 -9.01
CA PHE A 7 0.00 0.27 -8.04
C PHE A 7 -0.44 1.72 -8.09
N LYS A 8 0.20 2.56 -8.92
CA LYS A 8 -0.06 4.01 -8.95
C LYS A 8 -1.50 4.33 -9.33
N ASP A 9 -2.05 3.63 -10.31
CA ASP A 9 -3.45 3.74 -10.74
C ASP A 9 -4.45 3.37 -9.62
N LEU A 10 -4.12 2.33 -8.85
CA LEU A 10 -4.92 1.91 -7.71
C LEU A 10 -4.86 2.94 -6.57
N PHE A 11 -3.66 3.42 -6.27
CA PHE A 11 -3.45 4.46 -5.28
C PHE A 11 -4.16 5.75 -5.70
N ASP A 12 -4.07 6.19 -6.94
CA ASP A 12 -4.76 7.40 -7.42
C ASP A 12 -6.29 7.33 -7.20
N THR A 13 -6.86 6.12 -7.31
CA THR A 13 -8.29 5.89 -7.08
C THR A 13 -8.66 6.08 -5.59
N TYR A 14 -7.97 5.39 -4.68
CA TYR A 14 -8.37 5.28 -3.26
C TYR A 14 -7.57 6.18 -2.28
N THR A 15 -6.40 6.66 -2.69
CA THR A 15 -5.46 7.43 -1.88
C THR A 15 -5.21 8.79 -2.53
N THR A 16 -5.00 9.84 -1.73
CA THR A 16 -4.52 11.14 -2.22
C THR A 16 -3.02 11.14 -2.42
N ARG A 17 -2.30 10.29 -1.69
CA ARG A 17 -0.84 10.20 -1.73
C ARG A 17 -0.40 8.75 -1.59
N ALA A 18 0.62 8.36 -2.34
CA ALA A 18 1.31 7.10 -2.18
C ALA A 18 2.80 7.29 -2.46
N SER A 19 3.63 6.90 -1.49
CA SER A 19 5.08 6.99 -1.55
C SER A 19 5.69 5.66 -1.13
N LEU A 20 6.61 5.13 -1.93
CA LEU A 20 7.40 3.96 -1.55
C LEU A 20 8.42 4.38 -0.49
N ASN A 21 8.29 3.82 0.72
CA ASN A 21 9.14 4.16 1.85
C ASN A 21 10.34 3.22 1.96
N ALA A 22 10.13 1.92 1.71
CA ALA A 22 11.21 0.94 1.75
C ALA A 22 10.93 -0.27 0.86
N VAL A 23 11.99 -0.89 0.35
CA VAL A 23 11.96 -2.18 -0.32
C VAL A 23 12.84 -3.12 0.49
N LYS A 24 12.30 -4.26 0.89
CA LYS A 24 13.03 -5.26 1.67
C LYS A 24 12.86 -6.61 1.03
N THR A 25 13.96 -7.30 0.76
CA THR A 25 13.91 -8.65 0.20
C THR A 25 13.89 -9.66 1.34
N THR A 26 12.89 -10.53 1.36
CA THR A 26 12.70 -11.58 2.37
C THR A 26 12.78 -12.95 1.67
N ASN A 27 13.17 -13.99 2.40
CA ASN A 27 13.23 -15.37 1.92
C ASN A 27 14.25 -15.59 0.78
N MET A 28 15.55 -15.53 1.08
CA MET A 28 16.66 -15.88 0.16
C MET A 28 16.65 -15.19 -1.21
N GLY A 29 16.06 -13.99 -1.33
CA GLY A 29 16.04 -13.22 -2.57
C GLY A 29 14.80 -13.42 -3.45
N SER A 30 13.86 -14.28 -3.05
CA SER A 30 12.70 -14.64 -3.88
C SER A 30 11.45 -13.80 -3.61
N MET A 31 11.30 -13.22 -2.42
CA MET A 31 10.14 -12.37 -2.08
C MET A 31 10.56 -10.93 -1.82
N PHE A 32 9.82 -9.98 -2.40
CA PHE A 32 10.02 -8.55 -2.19
C PHE A 32 8.90 -7.99 -1.34
N ARG A 33 9.23 -7.52 -0.14
CA ARG A 33 8.33 -6.76 0.71
C ARG A 33 8.47 -5.28 0.37
N LEU A 34 7.37 -4.67 -0.05
CA LEU A 34 7.32 -3.24 -0.37
C LEU A 34 6.53 -2.51 0.74
N THR A 35 7.17 -1.52 1.36
CA THR A 35 6.54 -0.67 2.37
C THR A 35 6.11 0.63 1.70
N TYR A 36 4.81 0.86 1.60
CA TYR A 36 4.25 2.09 1.05
C TYR A 36 3.62 2.92 2.17
N ALA A 37 3.94 4.21 2.18
CA ALA A 37 3.25 5.22 2.95
C ALA A 37 2.14 5.80 2.06
N ILE A 38 0.88 5.61 2.48
CA ILE A 38 -0.28 6.07 1.72
C ILE A 38 -1.18 6.95 2.58
N SER A 39 -1.86 7.89 1.94
CA SER A 39 -2.88 8.73 2.58
C SER A 39 -4.23 8.43 1.94
N LEU A 40 -5.11 7.73 2.66
CA LEU A 40 -6.46 7.42 2.17
C LEU A 40 -7.28 8.71 2.05
N LYS A 41 -8.16 8.78 1.04
CA LYS A 41 -9.12 9.88 0.91
C LYS A 41 -10.16 9.78 2.02
N SER A 42 -10.66 10.92 2.51
CA SER A 42 -11.78 10.94 3.47
C SER A 42 -13.00 10.25 2.84
N GLY A 43 -13.44 9.13 3.41
CA GLY A 43 -14.50 8.29 2.87
C GLY A 43 -14.05 7.16 1.93
N ALA A 44 -12.75 6.95 1.74
CA ALA A 44 -12.25 5.80 0.99
C ALA A 44 -12.34 4.52 1.82
N ASP A 45 -12.91 3.48 1.22
CA ASP A 45 -12.96 2.13 1.79
C ASP A 45 -11.56 1.52 1.85
N GLN A 46 -10.93 1.54 3.02
CA GLN A 46 -9.67 0.84 3.29
C GLN A 46 -9.78 -0.65 2.91
N LYS A 47 -10.95 -1.26 3.10
CA LYS A 47 -11.18 -2.66 2.79
C LYS A 47 -11.12 -2.92 1.27
N LYS A 48 -11.71 -2.03 0.46
CA LYS A 48 -11.67 -2.12 -1.01
C LYS A 48 -10.27 -1.86 -1.56
N SER A 49 -9.54 -0.89 -1.01
CA SER A 49 -8.17 -0.62 -1.44
C SER A 49 -7.25 -1.79 -1.14
N LEU A 50 -7.41 -2.44 0.02
CA LEU A 50 -6.66 -3.65 0.38
C LEU A 50 -7.01 -4.85 -0.52
N ASP A 51 -8.29 -5.05 -0.83
CA ASP A 51 -8.75 -6.15 -1.70
C ASP A 51 -8.18 -6.01 -3.12
N ALA A 52 -8.24 -4.80 -3.67
CA ALA A 52 -7.69 -4.51 -4.99
C ALA A 52 -6.16 -4.62 -5.03
N LEU A 53 -5.48 -4.24 -3.94
CA LEU A 53 -4.04 -4.49 -3.75
C LEU A 53 -3.72 -5.99 -3.76
N ARG A 54 -4.52 -6.82 -3.08
CA ARG A 54 -4.33 -8.28 -3.03
C ARG A 54 -4.55 -8.93 -4.39
N CYS A 55 -5.60 -8.53 -5.11
CA CYS A 55 -5.86 -9.02 -6.48
C CYS A 55 -4.73 -8.67 -7.44
N ARG A 56 -4.16 -7.46 -7.33
CA ARG A 56 -3.13 -6.97 -8.26
C ARG A 56 -1.73 -7.50 -7.95
N ASN A 57 -1.43 -7.77 -6.67
CA ASN A 57 -0.07 -8.11 -6.24
C ASN A 57 0.17 -9.59 -5.96
N GLY A 58 -0.84 -10.47 -6.02
CA GLY A 58 -0.70 -11.93 -6.04
C GLY A 58 0.36 -12.51 -5.10
N ASP A 59 -0.04 -12.91 -3.89
CA ASP A 59 0.81 -13.52 -2.85
C ASP A 59 1.86 -12.61 -2.18
N LEU A 60 2.04 -11.37 -2.63
CA LEU A 60 2.98 -10.42 -2.01
C LEU A 60 2.38 -9.70 -0.78
N GLU A 61 3.16 -9.68 0.31
CA GLU A 61 2.82 -8.96 1.55
C GLU A 61 2.95 -7.44 1.35
N ILE A 62 1.83 -6.72 1.49
CA ILE A 62 1.80 -5.25 1.43
C ILE A 62 1.52 -4.70 2.82
N SER A 63 2.45 -3.87 3.31
CA SER A 63 2.26 -3.11 4.55
C SER A 63 1.87 -1.68 4.19
N LEU A 64 0.64 -1.29 4.52
CA LEU A 64 0.14 0.07 4.36
C LEU A 64 0.29 0.80 5.68
N LEU A 65 1.10 1.85 5.71
CA LEU A 65 1.13 2.79 6.82
C LEU A 65 0.17 3.92 6.48
N ASN A 66 -0.92 4.03 7.24
CA ASN A 66 -1.85 5.13 7.10
C ASN A 66 -1.33 6.32 7.92
N ASP A 67 -0.99 7.41 7.25
CA ASP A 67 -0.48 8.63 7.90
C ASP A 67 -1.60 9.44 8.60
N SER A 68 -2.85 8.94 8.64
CA SER A 68 -3.88 9.56 9.48
C SER A 68 -3.60 9.25 10.93
N THR A 69 -2.97 10.22 11.59
CA THR A 69 -3.14 10.48 13.01
C THR A 69 -4.63 10.68 13.31
N ALA A 70 -5.35 9.58 13.51
CA ALA A 70 -6.56 9.52 14.28
C ALA A 70 -6.33 8.47 15.35
N VAL A 71 -5.40 8.78 16.26
CA VAL A 71 -5.47 8.25 17.63
C VAL A 71 -6.72 8.86 18.26
N THR A 72 -7.86 8.21 18.07
CA THR A 72 -8.96 8.35 19.02
C THR A 72 -8.86 7.15 19.93
N GLU A 73 -7.89 7.21 20.85
CA GLU A 73 -7.98 6.46 22.10
C GLU A 73 -9.08 7.15 22.90
N LEU A 74 -10.16 6.41 23.18
CA LEU A 74 -11.28 6.83 24.03
C LEU A 74 -11.02 6.39 25.47
#